data_AF-A0AAN6IL17-F1
#
_entry.id   AF-A0AAN6IL17-F1
#
_cell.length_a   1.000
_cell.length_b   1.000
_cell.length_c   1.000
_cell.angle_alpha   90.00
_cell.angle_beta   90.00
_cell.angle_gamma   90.00
#
_symmetry.space_group_name_H-M   'P 1'
#
loop_
_entity.id
_entity.type
_entity.pdbx_description
1 polymer ?
#
loop_
_entity_poly.entity_id
_entity_poly.type
_entity_poly.pdbx_seq_one_letter_code
_entity_poly.pdbx_strand_id
1 'polypeptide(L)' 'TARRDLLAQCVRFAEAAGATIQDAESEPAFEISPLVSYGGEGLESLRGKTLVGDQLITDIESVQTV' A
#
# COMPACT_ATOMS: atom_id res chain seq x y z
N THR A 1 3.50 2.99 -18.25
CA THR A 1 2.10 2.59 -18.03
C THR A 1 2.04 1.45 -17.05
N ALA A 2 2.59 0.26 -17.37
CA ALA A 2 2.55 -0.93 -16.49
C ALA A 2 2.88 -0.70 -14.99
N ARG A 3 4.00 -0.04 -14.68
CA ARG A 3 4.38 0.24 -13.28
C ARG A 3 3.36 1.15 -12.57
N ARG A 4 2.89 2.20 -13.25
CA ARG A 4 1.94 3.17 -12.68
C ARG A 4 0.62 2.50 -12.34
N ASP A 5 0.15 1.61 -13.22
CA ASP A 5 -1.10 0.88 -13.02
C ASP A 5 -1.01 -0.09 -11.83
N LEU A 6 0.14 -0.74 -11.64
CA LEU A 6 0.43 -1.60 -10.50
C LEU A 6 0.41 -0.80 -9.19
N LEU A 7 1.12 0.33 -9.14
CA LEU A 7 1.13 1.20 -7.95
C LEU A 7 -0.27 1.70 -7.59
N ALA A 8 -1.03 2.14 -8.60
CA ALA A 8 -2.41 2.56 -8.40
C ALA A 8 -3.30 1.41 -7.88
N GLN A 9 -3.02 0.16 -8.27
CA GLN A 9 -3.72 -1.00 -7.74
C GLN A 9 -3.39 -1.24 -6.26
N CYS A 10 -2.11 -1.17 -5.88
CA CYS A 10 -1.70 -1.30 -4.49
C CYS A 10 -2.31 -0.23 -3.59
N VAL A 11 -2.37 1.03 -4.08
CA VAL A 11 -3.05 2.12 -3.37
C VAL A 11 -4.51 1.77 -3.10
N ARG A 12 -5.26 1.35 -4.14
CA ARG A 12 -6.67 0.94 -3.97
C ARG A 12 -6.85 -0.19 -2.97
N PHE A 13 -5.93 -1.15 -2.92
CA PHE A 13 -5.98 -2.24 -1.94
C PHE A 13 -5.83 -1.73 -0.50
N ALA A 14 -4.87 -0.85 -0.26
CA ALA A 14 -4.67 -0.27 1.07
C ALA A 14 -5.85 0.62 1.51
N GLU A 15 -6.37 1.46 0.60
CA GLU A 15 -7.56 2.29 0.88
C GLU A 15 -8.79 1.44 1.16
N ALA A 16 -9.01 0.36 0.39
CA ALA A 16 -10.11 -0.58 0.61
C ALA A 16 -10.00 -1.29 1.98
N ALA A 17 -8.78 -1.53 2.46
CA ALA A 17 -8.53 -2.04 3.80
C ALA A 17 -8.76 -1.00 4.91
N GLY A 18 -8.95 0.27 4.55
CA GLY A 18 -9.20 1.38 5.46
C GLY A 18 -7.94 2.10 5.91
N ALA A 19 -6.84 1.97 5.19
CA ALA A 19 -5.63 2.76 5.40
C ALA A 19 -5.73 4.11 4.68
N THR A 20 -5.03 5.10 5.21
CA THR A 20 -4.81 6.39 4.54
C THR A 20 -3.40 6.40 3.97
N ILE A 21 -3.18 7.04 2.84
CA ILE A 21 -1.85 7.18 2.26
C ILE A 21 -1.37 8.61 2.47
N GLN A 22 -0.16 8.79 2.97
CA GLN A 22 0.45 10.11 3.09
C GLN A 22 0.67 10.69 1.69
N ASP A 23 0.22 11.93 1.47
CA ASP A 23 0.46 12.67 0.23
C ASP A 23 1.96 12.79 -0.02
N ALA A 24 2.47 11.98 -0.94
CA ALA A 24 3.80 12.14 -1.50
C ALA A 24 3.72 13.15 -2.65
N GLU A 25 4.62 14.15 -2.65
CA GLU A 25 4.68 15.20 -3.69
C GLU A 25 4.86 14.66 -5.13
N SER A 26 5.21 13.38 -5.26
CA SER A 26 5.22 12.62 -6.51
C SER A 26 4.55 11.28 -6.24
N GLU A 27 3.34 11.08 -6.78
CA GLU A 27 2.47 9.89 -6.73
C GLU A 27 2.72 8.92 -5.57
N PRO A 28 1.81 8.78 -4.58
CA PRO A 28 1.96 7.80 -3.52
C PRO A 28 2.15 6.40 -4.13
N ALA A 29 3.39 5.94 -4.06
CA ALA A 29 3.85 4.77 -4.77
C ALA A 29 4.43 3.80 -3.75
N PHE A 30 3.62 2.86 -3.30
CA PHE A 30 4.15 1.67 -2.63
C PHE A 30 3.75 0.44 -3.43
N GLU A 31 4.62 -0.55 -3.39
CA GLU A 31 4.40 -1.84 -4.01
C GLU A 31 4.08 -2.85 -2.91
N ILE A 32 3.06 -3.68 -3.14
CA ILE A 32 2.72 -4.78 -2.24
C ILE A 32 3.19 -6.07 -2.92
N SER A 33 4.01 -6.84 -2.22
CA SER A 33 4.41 -8.16 -2.69
C SER A 33 3.17 -9.05 -2.83
N PRO A 34 3.05 -9.83 -3.93
CA PRO A 34 1.99 -10.83 -4.07
C PRO A 34 1.96 -11.89 -2.96
N LEU A 35 3.06 -12.04 -2.21
CA LEU A 35 3.12 -12.93 -1.03
C LEU A 35 2.42 -12.34 0.21
N VAL A 36 2.28 -11.01 0.26
CA VAL A 36 1.53 -10.30 1.32
C VAL A 36 0.05 -10.24 0.93
N SER A 37 -0.22 -9.85 -0.31
CA SER A 37 -1.58 -9.71 -0.81
C SER A 37 -1.59 -9.82 -2.33
N TYR A 38 -2.34 -10.78 -2.86
CA TYR A 38 -2.48 -11.01 -4.30
C TYR A 38 -3.59 -10.14 -4.91
N GLY A 39 -4.69 -9.95 -4.17
CA GLY A 39 -5.90 -9.25 -4.62
C GLY A 39 -6.44 -8.22 -3.62
N GLY A 40 -5.66 -7.82 -2.61
CA GLY A 40 -6.07 -6.87 -1.57
C GLY A 40 -6.57 -7.52 -0.28
N GLU A 41 -6.52 -8.85 -0.17
CA GLU A 41 -6.77 -9.61 1.06
C GLU A 41 -5.64 -9.45 2.10
N GLY A 42 -5.93 -9.67 3.38
CA GLY A 42 -4.91 -9.74 4.44
C GLY A 42 -4.33 -8.40 4.91
N LEU A 43 -4.90 -7.28 4.44
CA LEU A 43 -4.47 -5.92 4.75
C LEU A 43 -5.26 -5.27 5.89
N GLU A 44 -6.12 -6.00 6.59
CA GLU A 44 -7.03 -5.46 7.61
C GLU A 44 -6.29 -4.80 8.78
N SER A 45 -5.05 -5.22 9.04
CA SER A 45 -4.16 -4.62 10.05
C SER A 45 -3.70 -3.19 9.71
N LEU A 46 -3.95 -2.72 8.49
CA LEU A 46 -3.66 -1.35 8.03
C LEU A 46 -4.81 -0.38 8.32
N ARG A 47 -5.97 -0.86 8.75
CA ARG A 47 -7.14 -0.03 9.02
C ARG A 47 -6.80 1.08 10.02
N GLY A 48 -7.09 2.32 9.63
CA GLY A 48 -6.87 3.52 10.44
C GLY A 48 -5.41 3.95 10.56
N LYS A 49 -4.48 3.32 9.85
CA LYS A 49 -3.07 3.73 9.79
C LYS A 49 -2.82 4.62 8.59
N THR A 50 -1.86 5.53 8.72
CA THR A 50 -1.37 6.36 7.62
C THR A 50 -0.07 5.78 7.08
N LEU A 51 -0.09 5.26 5.86
CA LEU A 51 1.06 4.67 5.18
C LEU A 51 1.99 5.75 4.64
N VAL A 52 3.30 5.55 4.82
CA VAL A 52 4.32 6.33 4.11
C VAL A 52 4.41 5.82 2.67
N GLY A 53 4.52 6.74 1.71
CA GLY A 53 4.79 6.40 0.31
C GLY A 53 6.21 5.90 0.08
N ASP A 54 6.51 5.46 -1.14
CA ASP A 54 7.85 5.04 -1.59
C ASP A 54 8.46 3.87 -0.80
N GLN A 55 7.66 2.82 -0.57
CA GLN A 55 8.12 1.59 0.10
C GLN A 55 7.67 0.32 -0.62
N LEU A 56 8.46 -0.75 -0.47
CA LEU A 56 8.09 -2.11 -0.89
C LEU A 56 7.64 -2.90 0.35
N ILE A 57 6.38 -3.33 0.34
CA ILE A 57 5.77 -4.11 1.42
C ILE A 57 5.96 -5.60 1.11
N THR A 58 6.96 -6.21 1.74
CA THR A 58 7.19 -7.66 1.68
C THR A 58 6.55 -8.42 2.83
N ASP A 59 6.26 -7.72 3.92
CA ASP A 59 5.70 -8.26 5.15
C ASP A 59 4.77 -7.22 5.77
N ILE A 60 3.60 -7.63 6.26
CA ILE A 60 2.59 -6.69 6.78
C ILE A 60 3.03 -5.98 8.06
N GLU A 61 3.94 -6.60 8.81
CA GLU A 61 4.45 -6.10 10.08
C GLU A 61 5.55 -5.04 9.91
N SER A 62 6.22 -4.99 8.74
CA SER A 62 7.31 -4.06 8.46
C SER A 62 6.85 -2.74 7.82
N VAL A 63 5.54 -2.59 7.64
CA VAL A 63 4.92 -1.42 7.00
C VAL A 63 5.22 -0.15 7.79
N GLN A 64 5.82 0.85 7.14
CA GLN A 64 6.08 2.14 7.75
C GLN A 64 4.81 2.99 7.75
N THR A 65 4.51 3.56 8.91
CA THR A 65 3.34 4.42 9.14
C THR A 65 3.74 5.67 9.88
N VAL A 66 2.99 6.76 9.65
CA VAL A 66 3.15 8.05 10.35
C VAL A 66 2.26 8.14 11.58
#